data_AF-A0AAW6XZJ5-F1
#
_entry.id   AF-A0AAW6XZJ5-F1
#
_cell.length_a   1.000
_cell.length_b   1.000
_cell.length_c   1.000
_cell.angle_alpha   90.00
_cell.angle_beta   90.00
_cell.angle_gamma   90.00
#
_symmetry.space_group_name_H-M   'P 1'
#
loop_
_entity.id
_entity.type
_entity.pdbx_description
1 polymer ?
#
loop_
_entity_poly.entity_id
_entity_poly.type
_entity_poly.pdbx_seq_one_letter_code
_entity_poly.pdbx_strand_id
1 'polypeptide(L)'
;EIVNVMGEAGFAWFARCAEQARQNQYLQVSSCVPALEGCDVNGASFTLEQMLAWRDHPQVTGLAEMMDYPGVISGQNALLDKLDAFRHLTLDGHCPGLGG
;
A
#
# COMPACT_ATOMS: atom_id res chain seq x y z
N GLU A 1 3.38 7.49 3.85
CA GLU A 1 3.34 8.52 4.93
C GLU A 1 2.08 8.54 5.78
N ILE A 2 0.98 9.21 5.39
CA ILE A 2 -0.16 9.43 6.31
C ILE A 2 -0.76 8.14 6.89
N VAL A 3 -0.71 7.04 6.13
CA VAL A 3 -1.22 5.73 6.54
C VAL A 3 -0.33 5.11 7.63
N ASN A 4 0.97 5.39 7.66
CA ASN A 4 1.84 5.00 8.78
C ASN A 4 1.45 5.70 10.10
N VAL A 5 0.82 6.87 10.02
CA VAL A 5 0.41 7.67 11.19
C VAL A 5 -1.04 7.37 11.60
N MET A 6 -1.96 7.31 10.64
CA MET A 6 -3.41 7.28 10.87
C MET A 6 -4.11 6.03 10.32
N GLY A 7 -3.37 5.13 9.69
CA GLY A 7 -3.91 3.91 9.08
C GLY A 7 -4.95 4.22 8.02
N GLU A 8 -5.99 3.40 7.99
CA GLU A 8 -7.12 3.52 7.07
C GLU A 8 -7.82 4.89 7.15
N ALA A 9 -7.88 5.52 8.33
CA ALA A 9 -8.48 6.86 8.47
C ALA A 9 -7.71 7.92 7.66
N GLY A 10 -6.38 7.79 7.60
CA GLY A 10 -5.53 8.64 6.77
C GLY A 10 -5.74 8.39 5.28
N PHE A 11 -5.87 7.12 4.88
CA PHE A 11 -6.16 6.76 3.49
C PHE A 11 -7.54 7.28 3.04
N ALA A 12 -8.56 7.08 3.87
CA ALA A 12 -9.93 7.57 3.61
C ALA A 12 -9.98 9.10 3.48
N TRP A 13 -9.17 9.82 4.25
CA TRP A 13 -9.06 11.26 4.12
C TRP A 13 -8.50 11.67 2.75
N PHE A 14 -7.43 11.02 2.28
CA PHE A 14 -6.88 11.29 0.94
C PHE A 14 -7.83 10.92 -0.19
N ALA A 15 -8.58 9.82 -0.06
CA ALA A 15 -9.60 9.43 -1.04
C ALA A 15 -10.65 10.54 -1.22
N ARG A 16 -11.16 11.10 -0.11
CA ARG A 16 -12.10 12.24 -0.17
C ARG A 16 -11.47 13.50 -0.78
N CYS A 17 -10.19 13.76 -0.49
CA CYS A 17 -9.47 14.88 -1.12
C CYS A 17 -9.37 14.69 -2.64
N ALA A 18 -9.06 13.48 -3.10
CA ALA A 18 -8.97 13.15 -4.52
C ALA A 18 -10.30 13.34 -5.26
N GLU A 19 -11.42 12.99 -4.64
CA GLU A 19 -12.77 13.21 -5.19
C GLU A 19 -13.14 14.69 -5.33
N GLN A 20 -12.60 15.55 -4.46
CA GLN A 20 -12.90 16.98 -4.43
C GLN A 20 -11.87 17.83 -5.21
N ALA A 21 -10.77 17.22 -5.64
CA ALA A 21 -9.69 17.93 -6.31
C ALA A 21 -10.11 18.40 -7.71
N ARG A 22 -9.63 19.58 -8.10
CA ARG A 22 -9.76 20.08 -9.48
C ARG A 22 -8.74 19.49 -10.45
N GLN A 23 -7.85 18.66 -9.94
CA GLN A 23 -6.86 17.88 -10.68
C GLN A 23 -7.21 16.41 -10.51
N ASN A 24 -6.97 15.60 -11.54
CA ASN A 24 -7.11 14.16 -11.44
C ASN A 24 -6.08 13.62 -10.45
N GLN A 25 -6.55 13.12 -9.31
CA GLN A 25 -5.73 12.51 -8.28
C GLN A 25 -6.13 11.06 -8.13
N TYR A 26 -5.26 10.16 -8.54
CA TYR A 26 -5.43 8.73 -8.33
C TYR A 26 -4.54 8.26 -7.19
N LEU A 27 -4.97 7.23 -6.49
CA LEU A 27 -4.33 6.69 -5.31
C LEU A 27 -3.87 5.26 -5.57
N GLN A 28 -2.76 4.89 -4.95
CA GLN A 28 -2.39 3.50 -4.75
C GLN A 28 -2.42 3.18 -3.27
N VAL A 29 -2.92 2.00 -2.93
CA VAL A 29 -3.07 1.54 -1.54
C VAL A 29 -1.69 1.33 -0.93
N SER A 30 -1.42 1.88 0.25
CA SER A 30 -0.10 1.76 0.90
C SER A 30 0.22 0.30 1.23
N SER A 31 1.35 -0.20 0.72
CA SER A 31 1.79 -1.60 0.71
C SER A 31 2.48 -2.06 2.00
N CYS A 32 3.35 -1.22 2.56
CA CYS A 32 4.20 -1.51 3.71
C CYS A 32 3.86 -0.54 4.87
N VAL A 33 2.89 -0.92 5.70
CA VAL A 33 2.50 -0.19 6.91
C VAL A 33 2.38 -1.19 8.09
N PRO A 34 3.39 -1.28 8.97
CA PRO A 34 4.67 -0.55 8.96
C PRO A 34 5.60 -0.88 7.79
N ALA A 35 6.60 -0.02 7.58
CA ALA A 35 7.60 -0.23 6.54
C ALA A 35 8.52 -1.42 6.88
N LEU A 36 8.90 -1.54 8.16
CA LEU A 36 9.62 -2.69 8.70
C LEU A 36 8.97 -3.20 9.99
N GLU A 37 8.26 -4.33 9.88
CA GLU A 37 7.59 -4.99 11.00
C GLU A 37 8.58 -5.32 12.14
N GLY A 38 8.23 -4.97 13.38
CA GLY A 38 9.04 -5.22 14.56
C GLY A 38 10.25 -4.30 14.76
N CYS A 39 10.57 -3.41 13.82
CA CYS A 39 11.62 -2.40 13.97
C CYS A 39 11.10 -0.97 13.99
N ASP A 40 9.99 -0.70 13.29
CA ASP A 40 9.37 0.62 13.26
C ASP A 40 8.37 0.83 14.40
N VAL A 41 8.29 2.08 14.86
CA VAL A 41 7.21 2.56 15.71
C VAL A 41 6.24 3.35 14.84
N ASN A 42 5.10 2.74 14.54
CA ASN A 42 4.06 3.33 13.72
C ASN A 42 2.87 3.84 14.54
N GLY A 43 2.16 4.83 13.99
CA GLY A 43 0.89 5.29 14.54
C GLY A 43 -0.28 4.35 14.21
N ALA A 44 -0.14 3.51 13.17
CA ALA A 44 -1.15 2.54 12.78
C ALA A 44 -0.56 1.34 11.99
N SER A 45 -1.36 0.28 11.91
CA SER A 45 -1.21 -0.79 10.92
C SER A 45 -2.22 -0.61 9.78
N PHE A 46 -1.98 -1.29 8.65
CA PHE A 46 -2.94 -1.35 7.56
C PHE A 46 -3.02 -2.79 7.04
N THR A 47 -4.03 -3.53 7.51
CA THR A 47 -4.16 -4.95 7.24
C THR A 47 -4.63 -5.20 5.80
N LEU A 48 -4.39 -6.41 5.26
CA LEU A 48 -4.87 -6.77 3.93
C LEU A 48 -6.40 -6.64 3.81
N GLU A 49 -7.15 -6.96 4.88
CA GLU A 49 -8.59 -6.77 4.92
C GLU A 49 -8.98 -5.30 4.70
N GLN A 50 -8.33 -4.38 5.41
CA GLN A 50 -8.57 -2.95 5.24
C GLN A 50 -8.16 -2.48 3.84
N MET A 51 -7.03 -2.98 3.31
CA MET A 51 -6.58 -2.66 1.96
C MET A 51 -7.60 -3.09 0.89
N LEU A 52 -8.21 -4.27 1.05
CA LEU A 52 -9.21 -4.80 0.12
C LEU A 52 -10.49 -3.97 0.09
N ALA A 53 -10.85 -3.28 1.17
CA ALA A 53 -11.98 -2.35 1.18
C ALA A 53 -11.82 -1.19 0.18
N TRP A 54 -10.58 -0.87 -0.22
CA TRP A 54 -10.26 0.21 -1.15
C TRP A 54 -9.92 -0.26 -2.56
N ARG A 55 -9.69 -1.56 -2.77
CA ARG A 55 -9.20 -2.09 -4.06
C ARG A 55 -10.08 -1.69 -5.23
N ASP A 56 -11.40 -1.75 -5.04
CA ASP A 56 -12.38 -1.52 -6.11
C ASP A 56 -12.90 -0.06 -6.11
N HIS A 57 -12.28 0.84 -5.33
CA HIS A 57 -12.65 2.25 -5.26
C HIS A 57 -12.28 2.99 -6.56
N PRO A 58 -13.13 3.88 -7.12
CA PRO A 58 -12.89 4.52 -8.42
C PRO A 58 -11.58 5.33 -8.53
N GLN A 59 -11.11 5.89 -7.42
CA GLN A 59 -9.85 6.63 -7.36
C GLN A 59 -8.61 5.76 -7.13
N VAL A 60 -8.78 4.46 -6.86
CA VAL A 60 -7.67 3.54 -6.58
C VAL A 60 -7.24 2.82 -7.85
N THR A 61 -5.95 2.85 -8.15
CA THR A 61 -5.38 2.29 -9.39
C THR A 61 -4.42 1.13 -9.14
N GLY A 62 -4.15 0.80 -7.88
CA GLY A 62 -3.21 -0.26 -7.56
C GLY A 62 -2.70 -0.29 -6.13
N LEU A 63 -1.64 -1.08 -5.95
CA LEU A 63 -0.84 -1.20 -4.75
C LEU A 63 0.41 -0.33 -4.91
N ALA A 64 0.69 0.51 -3.92
CA ALA A 64 1.83 1.41 -3.91
C ALA A 64 3.14 0.64 -3.74
N GLU A 65 4.26 1.34 -3.92
CA GLU A 65 5.61 0.77 -3.94
C GLU A 65 5.84 -0.33 -2.88
N MET A 66 6.01 -1.58 -3.32
CA MET A 66 6.40 -2.67 -2.44
C MET A 66 7.90 -2.52 -2.12
N MET A 67 8.20 -1.96 -0.94
CA MET A 67 9.58 -1.72 -0.50
C MET A 67 10.21 -2.92 0.21
N ASP A 68 9.40 -3.81 0.79
CA ASP A 68 9.88 -5.06 1.39
C ASP A 68 10.15 -6.13 0.31
N TYR A 69 11.02 -5.77 -0.65
CA TYR A 69 11.47 -6.69 -1.67
C TYR A 69 12.25 -7.90 -1.11
N PRO A 70 13.02 -7.81 0.01
CA PRO A 70 13.64 -9.00 0.59
C PRO A 70 12.61 -10.02 1.08
N GLY A 71 11.52 -9.55 1.69
CA GLY A 71 10.40 -10.38 2.09
C GLY A 71 9.68 -11.02 0.90
N VAL A 72 9.50 -10.29 -0.18
CA VAL A 72 8.93 -10.83 -1.44
C VAL A 72 9.83 -11.93 -2.03
N ILE A 73 11.14 -11.69 -2.15
CA ILE A 73 12.10 -12.67 -2.71
C ILE A 73 12.19 -13.92 -1.85
N SER A 74 12.12 -13.77 -0.53
CA SER A 74 12.11 -14.90 0.41
C SER A 74 10.77 -15.64 0.48
N GLY A 75 9.74 -15.19 -0.26
CA GLY A 75 8.45 -15.86 -0.37
C GLY A 75 7.57 -15.71 0.86
N GLN A 76 7.63 -14.57 1.56
CA GLN A 76 6.78 -14.34 2.73
C GLN A 76 5.31 -14.23 2.33
N ASN A 77 4.48 -15.15 2.82
CA ASN A 77 3.06 -15.24 2.48
C ASN A 77 2.31 -13.91 2.64
N ALA A 78 2.50 -13.20 3.75
CA ALA A 78 1.79 -11.93 4.00
C ALA A 78 2.05 -10.86 2.93
N LEU A 79 3.23 -10.86 2.29
CA LEU A 79 3.55 -9.96 1.19
C LEU A 79 3.03 -10.47 -0.15
N LEU A 80 3.17 -11.78 -0.40
CA LEU A 80 2.64 -12.42 -1.60
C LEU A 80 1.11 -12.33 -1.67
N ASP A 81 0.42 -12.45 -0.54
CA ASP A 81 -1.04 -12.32 -0.45
C ASP A 81 -1.49 -10.90 -0.83
N LYS A 82 -0.74 -9.86 -0.42
CA LYS A 82 -0.99 -8.48 -0.85
C LYS A 82 -0.78 -8.31 -2.35
N LEU A 83 0.29 -8.87 -2.90
CA LEU A 83 0.56 -8.80 -4.34
C LEU A 83 -0.51 -9.54 -5.16
N ASP A 84 -0.93 -10.73 -4.73
CA ASP A 84 -1.98 -11.51 -5.39
C ASP A 84 -3.34 -10.81 -5.31
N ALA A 85 -3.69 -10.25 -4.16
CA ALA A 85 -4.94 -9.51 -3.94
C ALA A 85 -5.11 -8.32 -4.90
N PHE A 86 -4.00 -7.71 -5.34
CA PHE A 86 -3.95 -6.56 -6.22
C PHE A 86 -3.44 -6.88 -7.64
N ARG A 87 -3.24 -8.17 -7.99
CA ARG A 87 -2.58 -8.61 -9.24
C ARG A 87 -3.23 -8.17 -10.56
N HIS A 88 -4.46 -7.68 -10.49
CA HIS A 88 -5.22 -7.17 -11.63
C HIS A 88 -5.18 -5.64 -11.76
N LEU A 89 -4.55 -4.96 -10.81
CA LEU A 89 -4.31 -3.53 -10.81
C LEU A 89 -2.82 -3.25 -10.99
N THR A 90 -2.43 -1.99 -10.90
CA THR A 90 -1.01 -1.62 -10.93
C THR A 90 -0.33 -2.12 -9.67
N LEU A 91 0.80 -2.80 -9.81
CA LEU A 91 1.70 -3.14 -8.71
C LEU A 91 2.98 -2.33 -8.90
N ASP A 92 3.22 -1.37 -8.00
CA ASP A 92 4.47 -0.62 -8.00
C ASP A 92 5.49 -1.27 -7.05
N GLY A 93 6.78 -1.13 -7.35
CA GLY A 93 7.86 -1.83 -6.64
C GLY A 93 9.07 -0.93 -6.40
N HIS A 94 9.71 -1.12 -5.25
CA HIS A 94 10.91 -0.37 -4.86
C HIS A 94 12.04 -1.35 -4.50
N CYS A 95 12.95 -1.59 -5.45
CA CYS A 95 14.00 -2.62 -5.33
C CYS A 95 15.42 -2.02 -5.53
N PRO A 96 15.85 -1.06 -4.70
CA PRO A 96 17.13 -0.37 -4.87
C PRO A 96 18.30 -1.34 -4.73
N GLY A 97 19.20 -1.34 -5.72
CA GLY A 97 20.39 -2.20 -5.71
C GLY A 97 20.10 -3.70 -5.90
N LEU A 98 18.85 -4.09 -6.13
CA LEU A 98 18.52 -5.46 -6.52
C LEU A 98 19.09 -5.73 -7.91
N GLY A 99 19.89 -6.78 -8.02
CA GLY A 99 20.53 -7.21 -9.25
C GLY A 99 20.85 -8.71 -9.20
N GLY A 100 21.30 -9.24 -10.33
CA GLY A 100 21.66 -10.63 -10.54
C GLY A 100 22.38 -10.80 -11.86
#